data_AF-A0AAV9MHM4-F1
#
_entry.id   AF-A0AAV9MHM4-F1
#
_cell.length_a   1.000
_cell.length_b   1.000
_cell.length_c   1.000
_cell.angle_alpha   90.00
_cell.angle_beta   90.00
_cell.angle_gamma   90.00
#
_symmetry.space_group_name_H-M   'P 1'
#
loop_
_entity.id
_entity.type
_entity.pdbx_description
1 polymer ?
#
loop_
_entity_poly.entity_id
_entity_poly.type
_entity_poly.pdbx_seq_one_letter_code
_entity_poly.pdbx_strand_id
1 'polypeptide(L)'
;MNGLYGGLAHEDPYEHIRNFVDVCGPFSFKNISQESICLKLFSFSLMGDATKWLAELPRDSITSWDELTIIFFVRFFPPSNMKTLRDNIQGFKRL
;
A
#
# COMPACT_ATOMS: atom_id res chain seq x y z
N MET A 1 0.47 -11.14 14.69
CA MET A 1 0.10 -10.79 13.30
C MET A 1 0.57 -9.37 13.03
N ASN A 2 1.74 -9.21 12.43
CA ASN A 2 2.25 -7.90 11.97
C ASN A 2 1.70 -7.61 10.56
N GLY A 3 0.37 -7.67 10.40
CA GLY A 3 -0.27 -7.65 9.07
C GLY A 3 -1.09 -6.39 8.75
N LEU A 4 -1.32 -5.54 9.75
CA LEU A 4 -2.06 -4.29 9.58
C LEU A 4 -1.08 -3.13 9.39
N TYR A 5 -1.44 -2.19 8.53
CA TYR A 5 -0.67 -0.97 8.28
C TYR A 5 -1.39 0.22 8.92
N GLY A 6 -0.73 0.88 9.87
CA GLY A 6 -1.27 2.02 10.60
C GLY A 6 -1.05 3.38 9.92
N GLY A 7 -0.08 3.47 9.01
CA GLY A 7 0.40 4.75 8.47
C GLY A 7 1.41 5.45 9.37
N LEU A 8 2.12 4.70 10.21
CA LEU A 8 3.13 5.20 11.15
C LEU A 8 4.48 5.40 10.45
N ALA A 9 5.30 6.34 10.94
CA ALA A 9 6.57 6.70 10.32
C ALA A 9 7.61 5.58 10.22
N HIS A 10 7.47 4.52 11.03
CA HIS A 10 8.37 3.36 11.03
C HIS A 10 7.87 2.19 10.17
N GLU A 11 6.63 2.27 9.66
CA GLU A 11 6.07 1.23 8.81
C GLU A 11 6.46 1.48 7.35
N ASP A 12 6.89 0.43 6.66
CA ASP A 12 7.22 0.51 5.24
C ASP A 12 5.98 0.18 4.38
N PRO A 13 5.43 1.16 3.63
CA PRO A 13 4.29 0.92 2.75
C PRO A 13 4.62 -0.06 1.60
N TYR A 14 5.87 -0.15 1.15
CA TYR A 14 6.27 -1.12 0.12
C TYR A 14 6.21 -2.54 0.65
N GLU A 15 6.75 -2.77 1.85
CA GLU A 15 6.64 -4.06 2.53
C GLU A 15 5.18 -4.43 2.76
N HIS A 16 4.34 -3.48 3.16
CA HIS A 16 2.91 -3.73 3.33
C HIS A 16 2.24 -4.22 2.03
N ILE A 17 2.40 -3.48 0.92
CA ILE A 17 1.81 -3.87 -0.37
C ILE A 17 2.31 -5.25 -0.82
N ARG A 18 3.61 -5.52 -0.71
CA ARG A 18 4.19 -6.81 -1.09
C ARG A 18 3.59 -7.96 -0.27
N ASN A 19 3.56 -7.82 1.06
CA ASN A 19 2.96 -8.82 1.95
C ASN A 19 1.46 -8.99 1.69
N PHE A 20 0.75 -7.90 1.38
CA PHE A 20 -0.67 -7.93 1.07
C PHE A 20 -0.95 -8.72 -0.21
N VAL A 21 -0.16 -8.54 -1.27
CA VAL A 21 -0.34 -9.27 -2.53
C VAL A 21 -0.18 -10.77 -2.31
N ASP A 22 0.82 -11.19 -1.53
CA ASP A 22 1.03 -12.60 -1.18
C ASP A 22 -0.17 -13.18 -0.39
N VAL A 23 -0.74 -12.40 0.53
CA VAL A 23 -1.94 -12.78 1.29
C VAL A 23 -3.18 -12.79 0.40
N CYS A 24 -3.32 -11.85 -0.53
CA CYS A 24 -4.48 -11.75 -1.41
C CYS A 24 -4.52 -12.86 -2.47
N GLY A 25 -3.36 -13.29 -2.98
CA GLY A 25 -3.24 -14.24 -4.10
C GLY A 25 -4.05 -15.54 -3.97
N PRO A 26 -4.09 -16.21 -2.80
CA PRO A 26 -4.89 -17.42 -2.58
C PRO A 26 -6.41 -17.21 -2.61
N PHE A 27 -6.90 -15.97 -2.46
CA PHE A 27 -8.34 -15.70 -2.47
C PHE A 27 -8.87 -15.71 -3.91
N SER A 28 -9.79 -16.62 -4.17
CA SER A 28 -10.47 -16.74 -5.46
C SER A 28 -11.95 -17.04 -5.23
N PHE A 29 -12.81 -16.27 -5.90
CA PHE A 29 -14.25 -16.43 -5.86
C PHE A 29 -14.80 -16.54 -7.27
N LYS A 30 -15.75 -17.45 -7.47
CA LYS A 30 -16.39 -17.65 -8.78
C LYS A 30 -17.01 -16.34 -9.27
N ASN A 31 -16.67 -15.93 -10.49
CA ASN A 31 -17.17 -14.73 -11.16
C ASN A 31 -16.74 -13.38 -10.55
N ILE A 32 -15.72 -13.34 -9.70
CA ILE A 32 -15.15 -12.09 -9.19
C ILE A 32 -13.68 -12.02 -9.66
N SER A 33 -13.25 -10.87 -10.20
CA SER A 33 -11.86 -10.70 -10.59
C SER A 33 -10.94 -10.68 -9.37
N GLN A 34 -9.72 -11.17 -9.52
CA GLN A 34 -8.71 -11.15 -8.45
C GLN A 34 -8.43 -9.71 -7.97
N GLU A 35 -8.48 -8.75 -8.90
CA GLU A 35 -8.36 -7.33 -8.61
C GLU A 35 -9.48 -6.81 -7.67
N SER A 36 -10.75 -7.13 -7.97
CA SER A 36 -11.87 -6.73 -7.12
C SER A 36 -11.79 -7.36 -5.72
N ILE A 37 -11.26 -8.59 -5.63
CA ILE A 37 -11.01 -9.27 -4.36
C ILE A 37 -9.95 -8.49 -3.58
N CYS A 38 -8.80 -8.17 -4.19
CA CYS A 38 -7.74 -7.42 -3.52
C CYS A 38 -8.17 -6.02 -3.10
N LEU A 39 -8.88 -5.28 -3.95
CA LEU A 39 -9.43 -3.96 -3.60
C LEU A 39 -10.32 -4.05 -2.35
N LYS A 40 -11.18 -5.08 -2.28
CA LYS A 40 -12.07 -5.27 -1.13
C LYS A 40 -11.33 -5.71 0.13
N LEU A 41 -10.32 -6.59 -0.01
CA LEU A 41 -9.55 -7.10 1.12
C LEU A 41 -8.57 -6.05 1.68
N PHE A 42 -8.13 -5.09 0.86
CA PHE A 42 -7.17 -4.06 1.28
C PHE A 42 -7.66 -3.25 2.48
N SER A 43 -8.94 -2.92 2.56
CA SER A 43 -9.46 -2.18 3.73
C SER A 43 -9.26 -2.93 5.06
N PHE A 44 -9.18 -4.27 5.02
CA PHE A 44 -8.95 -5.10 6.21
C PHE A 44 -7.48 -5.21 6.57
N SER A 45 -6.57 -4.79 5.70
CA SER A 45 -5.13 -4.74 5.99
C SER A 45 -4.70 -3.39 6.57
N LEU A 46 -5.62 -2.44 6.77
CA LEU A 46 -5.34 -1.11 7.31
C LEU A 46 -5.82 -0.95 8.75
N MET A 47 -5.14 -0.08 9.49
CA MET A 47 -5.58 0.44 10.78
C MET A 47 -5.21 1.92 10.93
N GLY A 48 -5.58 2.54 12.04
CA GLY A 48 -5.09 3.86 12.41
C GLY A 48 -5.36 4.94 11.36
N ASP A 49 -4.31 5.66 10.98
CA ASP A 49 -4.42 6.78 10.03
C ASP A 49 -4.61 6.30 8.59
N ALA A 50 -4.16 5.09 8.26
CA ALA A 50 -4.41 4.47 6.97
C ALA A 50 -5.90 4.17 6.73
N THR A 51 -6.59 3.63 7.74
CA THR A 51 -8.04 3.41 7.64
C THR A 51 -8.82 4.73 7.52
N LYS A 52 -8.42 5.77 8.27
CA LYS A 52 -9.05 7.09 8.17
C LYS A 52 -8.88 7.68 6.78
N TRP A 53 -7.65 7.64 6.25
CA TRP A 53 -7.36 8.12 4.91
C TRP A 53 -8.21 7.41 3.84
N LEU A 54 -8.31 6.08 3.90
CA LEU A 54 -9.11 5.33 2.92
C LEU A 54 -10.60 5.74 2.99
N ALA A 55 -11.11 6.04 4.19
CA ALA A 55 -12.48 6.48 4.39
C ALA A 55 -12.76 7.94 3.95
N GLU A 56 -11.72 8.78 3.85
CA GLU A 56 -11.82 10.16 3.36
C GLU A 56 -11.88 10.27 1.84
N LEU A 57 -11.53 9.19 1.12
CA LEU A 57 -11.58 9.19 -0.33
C LEU A 57 -13.02 9.27 -0.84
N PRO A 58 -13.27 9.99 -1.95
CA PRO A 58 -14.59 10.01 -2.55
C PRO A 58 -15.05 8.59 -2.90
N ARG A 59 -16.35 8.31 -2.74
CA ARG A 59 -16.92 7.03 -3.17
C ARG A 59 -16.61 6.80 -4.64
N ASP A 60 -16.24 5.56 -4.97
CA ASP A 60 -15.96 5.10 -6.33
C ASP A 60 -14.80 5.86 -7.02
N SER A 61 -13.95 6.55 -6.25
CA SER A 61 -12.76 7.24 -6.77
C SER A 61 -11.60 6.31 -7.10
N ILE A 62 -11.64 5.07 -6.61
CA ILE A 62 -10.65 4.04 -6.90
C ILE A 62 -11.37 2.91 -7.62
N THR A 63 -10.96 2.65 -8.85
CA THR A 63 -11.59 1.63 -9.69
C THR A 63 -10.65 0.47 -10.03
N SER A 64 -9.35 0.63 -9.79
CA SER A 64 -8.34 -0.39 -10.05
C SER A 64 -7.32 -0.52 -8.91
N TRP A 65 -6.66 -1.67 -8.86
CA TRP A 65 -5.57 -1.93 -7.92
C TRP A 65 -4.38 -1.01 -8.15
N ASP A 66 -4.06 -0.71 -9.41
CA ASP A 66 -2.98 0.20 -9.76
C ASP A 66 -3.26 1.63 -9.25
N GLU A 67 -4.50 2.12 -9.40
CA GLU A 67 -4.90 3.42 -8.89
C GLU A 67 -4.77 3.49 -7.36
N LEU A 68 -5.26 2.46 -6.65
CA LEU A 68 -5.15 2.35 -5.19
C LEU A 68 -3.68 2.43 -4.73
N THR A 69 -2.81 1.62 -5.34
CA THR A 69 -1.41 1.53 -4.93
C THR A 69 -0.66 2.84 -5.18
N ILE A 70 -0.92 3.51 -6.31
CA ILE A 70 -0.35 4.83 -6.62
C ILE A 70 -0.72 5.84 -5.52
N ILE A 71 -2.01 6.00 -5.22
CA ILE A 71 -2.44 7.01 -4.24
C ILE A 71 -2.00 6.65 -2.82
N PHE A 72 -1.91 5.36 -2.50
CA PHE A 72 -1.39 4.87 -1.24
C PHE A 72 0.09 5.26 -1.07
N PHE A 73 0.92 5.02 -2.09
CA PHE A 73 2.32 5.44 -2.05
C PHE A 73 2.47 6.95 -2.01
N VAL A 74 1.67 7.72 -2.76
CA VAL A 74 1.69 9.19 -2.68
C VAL A 74 1.36 9.67 -1.25
N ARG A 75 0.43 9.01 -0.56
CA ARG A 75 0.02 9.37 0.80
C ARG A 75 1.05 9.00 1.86
N PHE A 76 1.57 7.78 1.79
CA PHE A 76 2.33 7.15 2.88
C PHE A 76 3.83 7.01 2.59
N PHE A 77 4.28 7.35 1.39
CA PHE A 77 5.70 7.43 1.04
C PHE A 77 6.15 8.90 0.96
N PRO A 78 6.52 9.52 2.08
CA PRO A 78 6.91 10.93 2.06
C PRO A 78 8.18 11.16 1.23
N PRO A 79 8.34 12.35 0.61
CA PRO A 79 9.49 12.70 -0.22
C PRO A 79 10.85 12.54 0.48
N SER A 80 10.88 12.62 1.81
CA SER A 80 12.08 12.36 2.62
C SER A 80 12.61 10.93 2.44
N ASN A 81 11.73 9.94 2.27
CA ASN A 81 12.12 8.55 2.04
C ASN A 81 12.66 8.37 0.62
N MET A 82 12.12 9.09 -0.37
CA MET A 82 12.70 9.15 -1.72
C MET A 82 14.08 9.82 -1.74
N LYS A 83 14.29 10.86 -0.93
CA LYS A 83 15.60 11.52 -0.79
C LYS A 83 16.62 10.56 -0.18
N THR A 84 16.29 9.89 0.92
CA THR A 84 17.16 8.86 1.53
C THR A 84 17.47 7.74 0.55
N LEU A 85 16.50 7.26 -0.23
CA LEU A 85 16.73 6.25 -1.26
C LEU A 85 17.69 6.76 -2.36
N ARG A 86 17.52 8.00 -2.83
CA ARG A 86 18.43 8.63 -3.80
C ARG A 86 19.84 8.81 -3.23
N ASP A 87 19.95 9.28 -1.99
CA ASP A 87 21.22 9.50 -1.31
C ASP A 87 21.96 8.17 -1.10
N ASN A 88 21.25 7.10 -0.74
CA ASN A 88 21.81 5.75 -0.65
C ASN A 88 22.30 5.23 -2.01
N ILE A 89 21.52 5.38 -3.08
CA ILE A 89 21.93 4.97 -4.44
C ILE A 89 23.17 5.76 -4.90
N GLN A 90 23.25 7.05 -4.60
CA GLN A 90 24.43 7.87 -4.91
C GLN A 90 25.64 7.53 -4.03
N GLY A 91 25.42 7.13 -2.78
CA GLY A 91 26.46 6.64 -1.86
C GLY A 91 27.06 5.31 -2.32
N PHE A 92 26.24 4.38 -2.82
CA PHE A 92 26.71 3.09 -3.37
C PHE A 92 27.60 3.24 -4.60
N LYS A 93 27.46 4.33 -5.38
CA LYS A 93 28.36 4.62 -6.51
C LYS A 93 29.73 5.17 -6.10
N ARG A 94 29.97 5.42 -4.80
CA ARG A 94 31.22 5.97 -4.26
C ARG A 94 32.09 4.96 -3.50
N LEU A 95 31.69 3.67 -3.49
CA LEU A 95 32.53 2.53 -3.07
C LEU A 95 33.14 1.87 -4.31
#